data_AF-A0A3D0YUV6-F1
#
_entry.id   AF-A0A3D0YUV6-F1
#
_cell.length_a   1.000
_cell.length_b   1.000
_cell.length_c   1.000
_cell.angle_alpha   90.00
_cell.angle_beta   90.00
_cell.angle_gamma   90.00
#
_symmetry.space_group_name_H-M   'P 1'
#
loop_
_entity.id
_entity.type
_entity.pdbx_description
1 polymer ?
#
loop_
_entity_poly.entity_id
_entity_poly.type
_entity_poly.pdbx_seq_one_letter_code
_entity_poly.pdbx_strand_id
1 'polypeptide(L)'
;MIRPKIKVLDRTKLSPELAVELMRLTMLIGEAMTLGLNNRGIDIGRINYQDNGNWSVFKPDGPYLHIHLYGRAKSAKFHPWGDACHFPHRETGFYDSFEPLNDADIAEIQKQIALLSLKKQYQLTAWNLS
;
A
#
# COMPACT_ATOMS: atom_id res chain seq x y z
N MET A 1 -2.74 3.32 -0.86
CA MET A 1 -1.76 3.29 -1.96
C MET A 1 -0.73 4.39 -1.78
N ILE A 2 0.48 4.21 -2.29
CA ILE A 2 1.54 5.22 -2.31
C ILE A 2 1.78 5.59 -3.77
N ARG A 3 1.76 6.88 -4.10
CA ARG A 3 2.07 7.37 -5.44
C ARG A 3 3.04 8.55 -5.36
N PRO A 4 4.05 8.66 -6.24
CA PRO A 4 4.91 9.83 -6.31
C PRO A 4 4.07 11.08 -6.61
N LYS A 5 4.49 12.29 -6.23
CA LYS A 5 3.73 13.50 -6.62
C LYS A 5 3.86 13.85 -8.11
N ILE A 6 4.98 13.47 -8.72
CA ILE A 6 5.19 13.59 -10.16
C ILE A 6 4.52 12.42 -10.88
N LYS A 7 3.84 12.70 -12.01
CA LYS A 7 3.24 11.65 -12.82
C LYS A 7 4.34 10.96 -13.64
N VAL A 8 4.57 9.69 -13.33
CA VAL A 8 5.48 8.82 -14.07
C VAL A 8 4.80 7.50 -14.39
N LEU A 9 5.18 6.86 -15.49
CA LEU A 9 4.55 5.62 -15.96
C LEU A 9 4.78 4.46 -14.98
N ASP A 10 6.05 4.22 -14.64
CA ASP A 10 6.50 3.10 -13.82
C ASP A 10 7.80 3.46 -13.07
N ARG A 11 8.28 2.56 -12.23
CA ARG A 11 9.45 2.76 -11.36
C ARG A 11 10.77 3.02 -12.11
N THR A 12 10.89 2.62 -13.38
CA THR A 12 12.10 2.87 -14.19
C THR A 12 12.25 4.35 -14.55
N LYS A 13 11.20 5.15 -14.35
CA LYS A 13 11.17 6.60 -14.60
C LYS A 13 11.42 7.44 -13.35
N LEU A 14 11.68 6.81 -12.20
CA LEU A 14 12.06 7.52 -10.98
C LEU A 14 13.55 7.86 -11.01
N SER A 15 13.92 9.00 -10.42
CA SER A 15 15.31 9.23 -10.04
C SER A 15 15.70 8.26 -8.90
N PRO A 16 16.99 8.00 -8.69
CA PRO A 16 17.45 7.18 -7.56
C PRO A 16 16.90 7.65 -6.22
N GLU A 17 16.87 8.96 -5.98
CA GLU A 17 16.38 9.56 -4.74
C GLU A 17 14.89 9.26 -4.53
N LEU A 18 14.07 9.42 -5.57
CA LEU A 18 12.63 9.11 -5.51
C LEU A 18 12.36 7.61 -5.37
N ALA A 19 13.18 6.75 -5.99
CA ALA A 19 13.07 5.31 -5.84
C ALA A 19 13.39 4.87 -4.40
N VAL A 20 14.41 5.47 -3.79
CA VAL A 20 14.79 5.26 -2.39
C VAL A 20 13.68 5.76 -1.46
N GLU A 21 13.13 6.95 -1.70
CA GLU A 21 12.00 7.45 -0.91
C GLU A 21 10.76 6.55 -1.03
N LEU A 22 10.45 6.07 -2.24
CA LEU A 22 9.34 5.16 -2.47
C LEU A 22 9.51 3.87 -1.65
N MET A 23 10.71 3.29 -1.63
CA MET A 23 11.01 2.10 -0.83
C MET A 23 10.88 2.36 0.67
N ARG A 24 11.40 3.49 1.16
CA ARG A 24 11.25 3.88 2.57
C ARG A 24 9.78 3.98 2.96
N LEU A 25 8.97 4.62 2.12
CA LEU A 25 7.54 4.83 2.36
C LEU A 25 6.75 3.52 2.31
N THR A 26 7.05 2.60 1.39
CA THR A 26 6.37 1.30 1.34
C THR A 26 6.66 0.47 2.58
N MET A 27 7.89 0.49 3.09
CA MET A 27 8.24 -0.19 4.34
C MET A 27 7.53 0.43 5.54
N LEU A 28 7.61 1.75 5.71
CA LEU A 28 6.96 2.47 6.82
C LEU A 28 5.45 2.21 6.87
N ILE A 29 4.78 2.39 5.73
CA ILE A 29 3.32 2.27 5.67
C ILE A 29 2.90 0.80 5.78
N GLY A 30 3.69 -0.14 5.27
CA GLY A 30 3.44 -1.57 5.43
C GLY A 30 3.49 -2.03 6.89
N GLU A 31 4.50 -1.60 7.65
CA GLU A 31 4.58 -1.88 9.09
C GLU A 31 3.43 -1.18 9.83
N ALA A 32 3.15 0.09 9.53
CA ALA A 32 2.07 0.84 10.16
C ALA A 32 0.70 0.20 9.94
N MET A 33 0.41 -0.22 8.71
CA MET A 33 -0.84 -0.87 8.35
C MET A 33 -1.00 -2.22 9.06
N THR A 34 0.08 -3.00 9.18
CA THR A 34 0.07 -4.28 9.90
C THR A 34 -0.24 -4.06 11.38
N LEU A 35 0.49 -3.17 12.05
CA LEU A 35 0.27 -2.88 13.47
C LEU A 35 -1.12 -2.27 13.71
N GLY A 36 -1.50 -1.28 12.90
CA GLY A 36 -2.72 -0.52 13.09
C GLY A 36 -3.96 -1.40 12.92
N LEU A 37 -4.02 -2.21 11.87
CA LEU A 37 -5.16 -3.11 11.64
C LEU A 37 -5.21 -4.26 12.66
N ASN A 38 -4.06 -4.78 13.10
CA ASN A 38 -4.03 -5.78 14.17
C ASN A 38 -4.57 -5.22 15.50
N ASN A 39 -4.24 -3.96 15.84
CA ASN A 39 -4.80 -3.27 17.00
C ASN A 39 -6.32 -3.08 16.90
N ARG A 40 -6.88 -3.14 15.69
CA ARG A 40 -8.32 -3.03 15.38
C ARG A 40 -9.00 -4.39 15.25
N GLY A 41 -8.29 -5.48 15.54
CA GLY A 41 -8.83 -6.85 15.49
C GLY A 41 -8.85 -7.49 14.12
N ILE A 42 -8.24 -6.86 13.10
CA ILE A 42 -8.08 -7.44 11.76
C ILE A 42 -6.71 -8.10 11.71
N ASP A 43 -6.67 -9.43 11.62
CA ASP A 43 -5.47 -10.27 11.83
C ASP A 43 -4.51 -10.32 10.62
N ILE A 44 -3.97 -9.14 10.26
CA ILE A 44 -2.99 -8.99 9.19
C ILE A 44 -1.70 -9.77 9.50
N GLY A 45 -1.42 -10.78 8.68
CA GLY A 45 -0.19 -11.56 8.75
C GLY A 45 0.88 -11.16 7.73
N ARG A 46 0.51 -10.48 6.64
CA ARG A 46 1.44 -10.07 5.57
C ARG A 46 0.91 -8.86 4.81
N ILE A 47 1.82 -8.02 4.29
CA ILE A 47 1.50 -7.03 3.26
C ILE A 47 1.95 -7.54 1.89
N ASN A 48 1.10 -7.42 0.88
CA ASN A 48 1.52 -7.56 -0.52
C ASN A 48 1.68 -6.17 -1.14
N TYR A 49 2.79 -5.96 -1.86
CA TYR A 49 3.12 -4.70 -2.53
C TYR A 49 3.03 -4.91 -4.03
N GLN A 50 2.21 -4.14 -4.72
CA GLN A 50 1.97 -4.32 -6.15
C GLN A 50 1.85 -3.00 -6.91
N ASP A 51 2.37 -2.99 -8.12
CA ASP A 51 2.24 -1.94 -9.12
C ASP A 51 1.68 -2.61 -10.36
N ASN A 52 0.38 -2.45 -10.61
CA ASN A 52 -0.31 -3.21 -11.66
C ASN A 52 -0.57 -2.33 -12.88
N GLY A 53 -1.15 -1.12 -12.69
CA GLY A 53 -1.39 -0.15 -13.78
C GLY A 53 -2.36 -0.58 -14.90
N ASN A 54 -2.80 -1.84 -14.91
CA ASN A 54 -3.51 -2.46 -16.03
C ASN A 54 -4.86 -1.79 -16.37
N TRP A 55 -5.59 -1.24 -15.39
CA TRP A 55 -6.93 -0.71 -15.63
C TRP A 55 -6.93 0.68 -16.29
N SER A 56 -5.78 1.32 -16.41
CA SER A 56 -5.63 2.66 -17.00
C SER A 56 -4.93 2.65 -18.34
N VAL A 57 -4.54 1.48 -18.88
CA VAL A 57 -3.84 1.39 -20.18
C VAL A 57 -4.68 1.90 -21.35
N PHE A 58 -6.00 1.86 -21.23
CA PHE A 58 -6.95 2.36 -22.23
C PHE A 58 -7.49 3.77 -21.93
N LYS A 59 -7.08 4.38 -20.81
CA LYS A 59 -7.53 5.74 -20.45
C LYS A 59 -6.64 6.77 -21.15
N PRO A 60 -7.17 7.95 -21.54
CA PRO A 60 -6.38 9.01 -22.17
C PRO A 60 -5.17 9.44 -21.32
N ASP A 61 -5.33 9.41 -19.99
CA ASP A 61 -4.27 9.76 -19.04
C ASP A 61 -3.21 8.66 -18.87
N GLY A 62 -3.44 7.44 -19.39
CA GLY A 62 -2.55 6.30 -19.24
C GLY A 62 -2.30 5.85 -17.80
N PRO A 63 -1.38 4.91 -17.59
CA PRO A 63 -0.94 4.48 -16.27
C PRO A 63 -0.13 5.56 -15.56
N TYR A 64 -0.24 5.53 -14.24
CA TYR A 64 0.53 6.35 -13.32
C TYR A 64 1.03 5.44 -12.22
N LEU A 65 2.34 5.42 -11.97
CA LEU A 65 2.94 4.64 -10.89
C LEU A 65 2.22 4.85 -9.56
N HIS A 66 1.69 3.75 -9.01
CA HIS A 66 1.17 3.70 -7.65
C HIS A 66 1.38 2.30 -7.08
N ILE A 67 1.95 2.24 -5.86
CA ILE A 67 2.12 1.01 -5.13
C ILE A 67 0.87 0.77 -4.28
N HIS A 68 0.16 -0.31 -4.57
CA HIS A 68 -0.86 -0.86 -3.68
C HIS A 68 -0.20 -1.62 -2.54
N LEU A 69 -0.77 -1.46 -1.35
CA LEU A 69 -0.43 -2.22 -0.16
C LEU A 69 -1.69 -2.98 0.24
N TYR A 70 -1.64 -4.30 0.15
CA TYR A 70 -2.75 -5.17 0.50
C TYR A 70 -2.43 -5.88 1.81
N GLY A 71 -3.16 -5.53 2.86
CA GLY A 71 -3.13 -6.26 4.13
C GLY A 71 -3.81 -7.61 3.95
N ARG A 72 -3.05 -8.68 4.16
CA ARG A 72 -3.55 -10.06 4.08
C ARG A 72 -3.90 -10.53 5.48
N ALA A 73 -5.19 -10.53 5.79
CA ALA A 73 -5.74 -11.12 7.00
C ALA A 73 -5.63 -12.64 6.93
N LYS A 74 -5.25 -13.31 8.02
CA LYS A 74 -5.22 -14.79 8.05
C LYS A 74 -6.64 -15.36 8.00
N SER A 75 -7.60 -14.61 8.50
CA SER A 75 -9.04 -14.90 8.47
C SER A 75 -9.76 -14.53 7.15
N ALA A 76 -9.03 -14.05 6.14
CA ALA A 76 -9.62 -13.53 4.90
C ALA A 76 -10.47 -14.59 4.16
N LYS A 77 -11.73 -14.25 3.86
CA LYS A 77 -12.64 -15.06 3.03
C LYS A 77 -12.44 -14.80 1.54
N PHE A 78 -12.25 -13.54 1.18
CA PHE A 78 -11.85 -13.11 -0.17
C PHE A 78 -10.32 -13.01 -0.21
N HIS A 79 -9.71 -13.52 -1.29
CA HIS A 79 -8.25 -13.73 -1.37
C HIS A 79 -7.74 -14.55 -0.17
N PRO A 80 -8.08 -15.85 -0.08
CA PRO A 80 -7.72 -16.70 1.04
C PRO A 80 -6.24 -16.61 1.41
N TRP A 81 -5.96 -16.76 2.70
CA TRP A 81 -4.58 -16.76 3.19
C TRP A 81 -3.75 -17.86 2.52
N GLY A 82 -2.57 -17.49 2.02
CA GLY A 82 -1.70 -18.37 1.23
C GLY A 82 -1.77 -18.12 -0.27
N ASP A 83 -2.92 -17.65 -0.78
CA ASP A 83 -3.10 -17.38 -2.21
C ASP A 83 -2.69 -15.96 -2.60
N ALA A 84 -2.32 -15.77 -3.86
CA ALA A 84 -2.17 -14.43 -4.43
C ALA A 84 -3.53 -13.73 -4.54
N CYS A 85 -3.56 -12.41 -4.38
CA CYS A 85 -4.77 -11.64 -4.64
C CYS A 85 -5.14 -11.68 -6.13
N HIS A 86 -6.43 -11.80 -6.42
CA HIS A 86 -7.00 -11.77 -7.76
C HIS A 86 -7.78 -10.46 -7.97
N PHE A 87 -7.47 -9.71 -9.04
CA PHE A 87 -8.01 -8.37 -9.28
C PHE A 87 -8.81 -8.29 -10.59
N PRO A 88 -10.01 -8.89 -10.67
CA PRO A 88 -10.87 -8.79 -11.85
C PRO A 88 -11.41 -7.38 -11.98
N HIS A 89 -11.83 -6.99 -13.18
CA HIS A 89 -12.42 -5.67 -13.41
C HIS A 89 -13.70 -5.42 -12.57
N ARG A 90 -14.00 -4.14 -12.27
CA ARG A 90 -15.06 -3.74 -11.33
C ARG A 90 -16.44 -4.27 -11.72
N GLU A 91 -16.74 -4.30 -13.02
CA GLU A 91 -18.02 -4.72 -13.61
C GLU A 91 -18.36 -6.20 -13.38
N THR A 92 -17.41 -7.01 -12.90
CA THR A 92 -17.66 -8.41 -12.54
C THR A 92 -18.46 -8.58 -11.25
N GLY A 93 -18.66 -7.49 -10.48
CA GLY A 93 -19.33 -7.51 -9.17
C GLY A 93 -18.47 -8.09 -8.03
N PHE A 94 -17.23 -8.51 -8.32
CA PHE A 94 -16.32 -9.16 -7.34
C PHE A 94 -16.13 -8.37 -6.03
N TYR A 95 -16.17 -7.03 -6.10
CA TYR A 95 -15.93 -6.16 -4.94
C TYR A 95 -17.23 -5.63 -4.29
N ASP A 96 -18.41 -6.06 -4.73
CA ASP A 96 -19.69 -5.48 -4.25
C ASP A 96 -19.96 -5.77 -2.77
N SER A 97 -19.43 -6.87 -2.25
CA SER A 97 -19.53 -7.23 -0.84
C SER A 97 -18.32 -6.78 -0.01
N PHE A 98 -17.40 -6.00 -0.58
CA PHE A 98 -16.21 -5.56 0.15
C PHE A 98 -16.59 -4.37 1.04
N GLU A 99 -16.18 -4.44 2.30
CA GLU A 99 -16.40 -3.37 3.26
C GLU A 99 -15.18 -2.45 3.31
N PRO A 100 -15.38 -1.12 3.32
CA PRO A 100 -14.28 -0.19 3.51
C PRO A 100 -13.76 -0.25 4.95
N LEU A 101 -12.49 0.09 5.12
CA LEU A 101 -11.97 0.43 6.45
C LEU A 101 -12.75 1.63 7.01
N ASN A 102 -13.08 1.59 8.29
CA ASN A 102 -13.77 2.71 8.95
C ASN A 102 -12.77 3.78 9.43
N ASP A 103 -13.29 4.93 9.85
CA ASP A 103 -12.48 6.07 10.28
C ASP A 103 -11.51 5.74 11.43
N ALA A 104 -11.92 4.85 12.33
CA ALA A 104 -11.10 4.50 13.47
C ALA A 104 -9.99 3.49 13.09
N ASP A 105 -10.19 2.68 12.05
CA ASP A 105 -9.11 1.88 11.44
C ASP A 105 -8.08 2.81 10.77
N ILE A 106 -8.56 3.82 10.03
CA ILE A 106 -7.71 4.81 9.37
C ILE A 106 -6.91 5.61 10.40
N ALA A 107 -7.56 6.09 11.47
CA ALA A 107 -6.92 6.86 12.53
C ALA A 107 -5.82 6.04 13.23
N GLU A 108 -6.06 4.75 13.48
CA GLU A 108 -5.06 3.89 14.11
C GLU A 108 -3.86 3.66 13.17
N ILE A 109 -4.07 3.46 11.86
CA ILE A 109 -2.96 3.39 10.89
C ILE A 109 -2.16 4.69 10.89
N GLN A 110 -2.82 5.85 10.84
CA GLN A 110 -2.16 7.16 10.85
C GLN A 110 -1.31 7.37 12.12
N LYS A 111 -1.85 6.99 13.27
CA LYS A 111 -1.12 7.00 14.54
C LYS A 111 0.12 6.11 14.47
N GLN A 112 0.01 4.89 13.92
CA GLN A 112 1.17 4.01 13.76
C GLN A 112 2.21 4.58 12.78
N ILE A 113 1.79 5.24 11.69
CA ILE A 113 2.72 5.94 10.78
C ILE A 113 3.51 7.01 11.57
N ALA A 114 2.83 7.84 12.35
CA ALA A 114 3.46 8.89 13.14
C ALA A 114 4.48 8.32 14.14
N LEU A 115 4.10 7.29 14.89
CA LEU A 115 4.99 6.64 15.86
C LEU A 115 6.20 5.98 15.19
N LEU A 116 5.97 5.23 14.11
CA LEU A 116 7.04 4.54 13.38
C LEU A 116 7.99 5.52 12.70
N SER A 117 7.51 6.67 12.23
CA SER A 117 8.35 7.68 11.59
C SER A 117 9.48 8.23 12.50
N LEU A 118 9.32 8.09 13.82
CA LEU A 118 10.33 8.46 14.81
C LEU A 118 11.44 7.41 14.96
N LYS A 119 11.23 6.16 14.51
CA LYS A 119 12.25 5.11 14.57
C LYS A 119 13.38 5.44 13.61
N LYS A 120 14.63 5.25 14.05
CA LYS A 120 15.86 5.48 13.26
C LYS A 120 15.77 4.88 11.84
N GLN A 121 15.24 3.68 11.69
CA GLN A 121 15.13 2.99 10.40
C GLN A 121 14.21 3.69 9.38
N TYR A 122 13.34 4.61 9.81
CA TYR A 122 12.40 5.32 8.93
C TYR A 122 12.70 6.81 8.78
N GLN A 123 13.70 7.31 9.51
CA GLN A 123 14.21 8.67 9.37
C GLN A 123 14.92 8.83 8.02
N LEU A 124 14.77 10.02 7.40
CA LEU A 124 15.30 10.32 6.07
C LEU A 124 16.81 10.08 5.96
N THR A 125 17.55 10.46 7.00
CA THR A 125 19.02 10.32 7.06
C THR A 125 19.47 8.86 6.97
N ALA A 126 18.70 7.89 7.47
CA ALA A 126 19.03 6.47 7.35
C ALA A 126 18.93 5.94 5.90
N TRP A 127 18.29 6.71 5.02
CA TRP A 127 18.06 6.40 3.61
C TRP A 127 18.85 7.32 2.67
N ASN A 128 19.78 8.13 3.18
CA ASN A 128 20.50 9.16 2.40
C ASN A 128 19.56 10.15 1.68
N LEU A 129 18.41 10.43 2.30
CA LEU A 129 17.47 11.45 1.84
C LEU A 129 17.68 12.73 2.67
N SER A 130 17.54 13.87 2.02
CA SER A 130 17.66 15.21 2.62
C SER A 130 16.34 15.70 3.20
#